data_AF-G9ENJ6-F1
#
_entry.id   AF-G9ENJ6-F1
#
_cell.length_a   1.000
_cell.length_b   1.000
_cell.length_c   1.000
_cell.angle_alpha   90.00
_cell.angle_beta   90.00
_cell.angle_gamma   90.00
#
_symmetry.space_group_name_H-M   'P 1'
#
loop_
_entity.id
_entity.type
_entity.pdbx_description
1 polymer ?
#
loop_
_entity_poly.entity_id
_entity_poly.type
_entity_poly.pdbx_seq_one_letter_code
_entity_poly.pdbx_strand_id
1 'polypeptide(L)'
;MLNKYIRSTIIVMIQVILPVVLLLLLAPQLLQFNHEFNQASHFFLTHKISFLVTHITFYLALFGLWPRVISFYVQRSNTEIPTEHIQSALKAKWYLLVAMVFFELLVWWR
;
A
#
# COMPACT_ATOMS: atom_id res chain seq x y z
N MET A 1 29.82 33.09 10.79
CA MET A 1 28.88 32.05 11.28
C MET A 1 27.40 32.40 11.07
N LEU A 2 27.02 33.68 10.98
CA LEU A 2 25.64 34.17 10.75
C LEU A 2 24.93 33.54 9.53
N ASN A 3 25.63 33.40 8.40
CA ASN A 3 25.07 32.82 7.17
C ASN A 3 24.62 31.35 7.32
N LYS A 4 25.28 30.58 8.20
CA LYS A 4 24.93 29.17 8.43
C LYS A 4 23.67 29.05 9.28
N TYR A 5 23.48 29.96 10.25
CA TYR A 5 22.26 30.04 11.04
C TYR A 5 21.07 30.53 10.21
N ILE A 6 21.24 31.57 9.38
CA ILE A 6 20.17 32.07 8.50
C ILE A 6 19.70 30.97 7.53
N ARG A 7 20.65 30.25 6.91
CA ARG A 7 20.30 29.13 6.01
C ARG A 7 19.60 27.99 6.74
N SER A 8 20.02 27.68 7.97
CA SER A 8 19.37 26.66 8.81
C SER A 8 17.96 27.08 9.21
N THR A 9 17.76 28.33 9.60
CA THR A 9 16.45 28.87 9.98
C THR A 9 15.49 28.89 8.79
N ILE A 10 15.95 29.25 7.59
CA ILE A 10 15.13 29.21 6.36
C ILE A 10 14.70 27.78 6.03
N ILE A 11 15.60 26.80 6.16
CA ILE A 11 15.28 25.38 5.90
C ILE A 11 14.21 24.88 6.89
N VAL A 12 14.37 25.18 8.18
CA VAL A 12 13.39 24.80 9.20
C VAL A 12 12.06 25.52 8.98
N MET A 13 12.08 26.81 8.61
CA MET A 13 10.86 27.54 8.27
C MET A 13 10.15 26.92 7.08
N ILE A 14 10.87 26.58 6.00
CA ILE A 14 10.27 25.92 4.82
C ILE A 14 9.73 24.54 5.20
N GLN A 15 10.44 23.76 6.01
CA GLN A 15 9.96 22.45 6.46
C GLN A 15 8.67 22.52 7.30
N VAL A 16 8.37 23.65 7.93
CA VAL A 16 7.13 23.83 8.70
C VAL A 16 6.06 24.54 7.88
N ILE A 17 6.41 25.62 7.18
CA ILE A 17 5.49 26.43 6.39
C ILE A 17 4.99 25.65 5.17
N LEU A 18 5.85 24.90 4.49
CA LEU A 18 5.48 24.15 3.29
C LEU A 18 4.39 23.11 3.57
N PRO A 19 4.52 22.20 4.56
CA PRO A 19 3.44 21.25 4.85
C PRO A 19 2.18 21.93 5.41
N VAL A 20 2.31 23.04 6.15
CA VAL A 20 1.14 23.79 6.65
C VAL A 20 0.37 24.42 5.49
N VAL A 21 1.06 25.07 4.55
CA VAL A 21 0.44 25.65 3.34
C VAL A 21 -0.15 24.55 2.45
N LEU A 22 0.55 23.43 2.30
CA LEU A 22 0.05 22.27 1.57
C LEU A 22 -1.25 21.72 2.21
N LEU A 23 -1.29 21.60 3.53
CA LEU A 23 -2.50 21.22 4.28
C LEU A 23 -3.62 22.25 4.11
N LEU A 24 -3.31 23.54 4.12
CA LEU A 24 -4.28 24.61 3.94
C LEU A 24 -4.88 24.66 2.53
N LEU A 25 -4.12 24.23 1.52
CA LEU A 25 -4.60 24.11 0.14
C LEU A 25 -5.37 22.80 -0.08
N LEU A 26 -4.91 21.69 0.51
CA LEU A 26 -5.54 20.38 0.37
C LEU A 26 -6.82 20.26 1.19
N ALA A 27 -6.90 20.88 2.38
CA ALA A 27 -8.08 20.81 3.25
C ALA A 27 -9.39 21.26 2.58
N PRO A 28 -9.49 22.44 1.93
CA PRO A 28 -10.71 22.86 1.25
C PRO A 28 -11.02 21.99 0.03
N GLN A 29 -10.00 21.48 -0.68
CA GLN A 29 -10.22 20.56 -1.79
C GLN A 29 -10.78 19.21 -1.31
N LEU A 30 -10.23 18.66 -0.22
CA LEU A 30 -10.75 17.45 0.42
C LEU A 30 -12.18 17.63 0.93
N LEU A 31 -12.52 18.81 1.46
CA LEU A 31 -13.88 19.17 1.90
C LEU A 31 -14.84 19.38 0.72
N GLN A 32 -14.37 19.90 -0.42
CA GLN A 32 -15.20 20.06 -1.64
C GLN A 32 -15.48 18.71 -2.31
N PHE A 33 -14.49 17.82 -2.39
CA PHE A 33 -14.69 16.46 -2.86
C PHE A 33 -15.45 15.59 -1.85
N ASN A 34 -15.81 16.10 -0.67
CA ASN A 34 -16.47 15.31 0.36
C ASN A 34 -17.83 14.76 -0.09
N HIS A 35 -18.56 15.43 -0.99
CA HIS A 35 -19.82 14.89 -1.52
C HIS A 35 -19.58 13.68 -2.45
N GLU A 36 -18.67 13.82 -3.41
CA GLU A 36 -18.24 12.75 -4.32
C GLU A 36 -17.54 11.60 -3.57
N PHE A 37 -16.69 11.92 -2.58
CA PHE A 37 -16.06 10.95 -1.67
C PHE A 37 -17.10 10.26 -0.80
N ASN A 38 -18.13 10.95 -0.33
CA ASN A 38 -19.16 10.34 0.50
C ASN A 38 -20.10 9.46 -0.33
N GLN A 39 -20.38 9.82 -1.59
CA GLN A 39 -21.14 9.00 -2.52
C GLN A 39 -20.35 7.76 -2.97
N ALA A 40 -19.06 7.93 -3.28
CA ALA A 40 -18.13 6.83 -3.51
C ALA A 40 -17.97 5.97 -2.25
N SER A 41 -17.82 6.58 -1.06
CA SER A 41 -17.76 5.86 0.22
C SER A 41 -19.04 5.11 0.50
N HIS A 42 -20.22 5.63 0.14
CA HIS A 42 -21.47 4.90 0.24
C HIS A 42 -21.50 3.70 -0.71
N PHE A 43 -21.00 3.86 -1.93
CA PHE A 43 -20.85 2.76 -2.89
C PHE A 43 -19.88 1.68 -2.38
N PHE A 44 -18.74 2.11 -1.81
CA PHE A 44 -17.74 1.26 -1.16
C PHE A 44 -18.25 0.65 0.16
N LEU A 45 -19.17 1.29 0.89
CA LEU A 45 -19.83 0.76 2.10
C LEU A 45 -20.86 -0.30 1.73
N THR A 46 -21.70 -0.03 0.72
CA THR A 46 -22.69 -0.98 0.21
C THR A 46 -22.02 -2.21 -0.41
N HIS A 47 -20.88 -2.03 -1.09
CA HIS A 47 -20.09 -3.13 -1.65
C HIS A 47 -18.91 -3.56 -0.77
N LYS A 48 -18.80 -3.08 0.49
CA LYS A 48 -17.63 -3.35 1.36
C LYS A 48 -17.41 -4.84 1.53
N ILE A 49 -18.50 -5.59 1.70
CA ILE A 49 -18.49 -7.05 1.82
C ILE A 49 -18.10 -7.71 0.49
N SER A 50 -18.65 -7.26 -0.64
CA SER A 50 -18.30 -7.84 -1.95
C SER A 50 -16.83 -7.57 -2.30
N PHE A 51 -16.35 -6.36 -2.05
CA PHE A 51 -14.94 -6.00 -2.22
C PHE A 51 -14.05 -6.83 -1.29
N LEU A 52 -14.42 -6.98 -0.01
CA LEU A 52 -13.69 -7.81 0.95
C LEU A 52 -13.63 -9.28 0.48
N VAL A 53 -14.77 -9.85 0.07
CA VAL A 53 -14.85 -11.24 -0.43
C VAL A 53 -14.01 -11.42 -1.69
N THR A 54 -14.08 -10.49 -2.65
CA THR A 54 -13.24 -10.53 -3.85
C THR A 54 -11.76 -10.37 -3.48
N HIS A 55 -11.42 -9.50 -2.54
CA HIS A 55 -10.04 -9.27 -2.11
C HIS A 55 -9.45 -10.50 -1.40
N ILE A 56 -10.20 -11.09 -0.47
CA ILE A 56 -9.83 -12.33 0.23
C ILE A 56 -9.69 -13.47 -0.79
N THR A 57 -10.65 -13.63 -1.69
CA THR A 57 -10.62 -14.69 -2.73
C THR A 57 -9.43 -14.50 -3.67
N PHE A 58 -9.13 -13.26 -4.05
CA PHE A 58 -7.97 -12.93 -4.89
C PHE A 58 -6.65 -13.27 -4.18
N TYR A 59 -6.51 -12.91 -2.90
CA TYR A 59 -5.32 -13.24 -2.10
C TYR A 59 -5.17 -14.75 -1.88
N LEU A 60 -6.26 -15.48 -1.60
CA LEU A 60 -6.26 -16.94 -1.49
C LEU A 60 -5.85 -17.60 -2.81
N ALA A 61 -6.39 -17.12 -3.93
CA ALA A 61 -6.01 -17.58 -5.25
C ALA A 61 -4.52 -17.31 -5.50
N LEU A 62 -4.03 -16.10 -5.21
CA LEU A 62 -2.61 -15.75 -5.35
C LEU A 62 -1.73 -16.64 -4.47
N PHE A 63 -2.11 -16.87 -3.22
CA PHE A 63 -1.37 -17.69 -2.26
C PHE A 63 -1.26 -19.14 -2.74
N GLY A 64 -2.35 -19.71 -3.28
CA GLY A 64 -2.36 -21.06 -3.86
C GLY A 64 -1.65 -21.15 -5.22
N LEU A 65 -1.70 -20.09 -6.04
CA LEU A 65 -1.02 -20.00 -7.32
C LEU A 65 0.49 -19.74 -7.16
N TRP A 66 0.92 -19.07 -6.09
CA TRP A 66 2.31 -18.73 -5.83
C TRP A 66 3.31 -19.91 -5.97
N PRO A 67 3.09 -21.08 -5.33
CA PRO A 67 3.97 -22.23 -5.52
C PRO A 67 3.98 -22.75 -6.96
N ARG A 68 2.83 -22.71 -7.66
CA ARG A 68 2.73 -23.09 -9.08
C ARG A 68 3.49 -22.13 -9.99
N VAL A 69 3.43 -20.83 -9.71
CA VAL A 69 4.17 -19.81 -10.47
C VAL A 69 5.67 -20.00 -10.29
N ILE A 70 6.13 -20.24 -9.06
CA ILE A 70 7.55 -20.52 -8.80
C ILE A 70 7.99 -21.81 -9.48
N SER A 71 7.22 -22.91 -9.36
CA SER A 71 7.58 -24.17 -10.01
C SER A 71 7.60 -24.04 -11.54
N PHE A 72 6.64 -23.31 -12.12
CA PHE A 72 6.60 -23.04 -13.55
C PHE A 72 7.80 -22.20 -14.00
N TYR A 73 8.16 -21.17 -13.23
CA TYR A 73 9.31 -20.32 -13.53
C TYR A 73 10.64 -21.08 -13.40
N VAL A 74 10.79 -21.92 -12.37
CA VAL A 74 11.95 -22.80 -12.17
C VAL A 74 12.04 -23.84 -13.31
N GLN A 75 10.92 -24.45 -13.71
CA GLN A 75 10.91 -25.42 -14.80
C GLN A 75 11.22 -24.80 -16.17
N ARG A 76 10.83 -23.54 -16.38
CA ARG A 76 11.11 -22.78 -17.60
C ARG A 76 12.51 -22.18 -17.61
N SER A 77 13.04 -21.88 -16.42
CA SER A 77 14.42 -21.48 -16.20
C SER A 77 15.31 -22.70 -16.40
N ASN A 78 15.99 -22.79 -17.54
CA ASN A 78 17.00 -23.83 -17.81
C ASN A 78 18.27 -23.66 -16.95
N THR A 79 18.20 -22.86 -15.89
CA THR A 79 19.29 -22.52 -14.97
C THR A 79 19.01 -23.19 -13.63
N GLU A 80 20.02 -23.85 -13.07
CA GLU A 80 19.98 -24.41 -11.71
C GLU A 80 19.82 -23.25 -10.71
N ILE A 81 18.58 -22.99 -10.31
CA ILE A 81 18.29 -22.01 -9.26
C ILE A 81 18.58 -22.68 -7.91
N PRO A 82 19.46 -22.10 -7.07
CA PRO A 82 19.77 -22.66 -5.76
C PRO A 82 18.49 -22.81 -4.94
N THR A 83 18.36 -23.93 -4.25
CA THR A 83 17.19 -24.28 -3.42
C THR A 83 16.90 -23.22 -2.35
N GLU A 84 17.93 -22.48 -1.92
CA GLU A 84 17.87 -21.36 -0.96
C GLU A 84 17.02 -20.18 -1.47
N HIS A 85 17.15 -19.86 -2.76
CA HIS A 85 16.38 -18.79 -3.41
C HIS A 85 14.93 -19.24 -3.65
N ILE A 86 14.72 -20.51 -4.00
CA ILE A 86 13.38 -21.09 -4.14
C ILE A 86 12.64 -21.07 -2.80
N GLN A 87 13.32 -21.43 -1.70
CA GLN A 87 12.75 -21.38 -0.36
C GLN A 87 12.42 -19.94 0.08
N SER A 88 13.28 -18.98 -0.22
CA SER A 88 13.01 -17.56 0.06
C SER A 88 11.84 -17.02 -0.76
N ALA A 89 11.75 -17.39 -2.04
CA ALA A 89 10.62 -17.03 -2.90
C ALA A 89 9.32 -17.68 -2.41
N LEU A 90 9.36 -18.92 -1.91
CA LEU A 90 8.21 -19.57 -1.28
C LEU A 90 7.81 -18.89 0.04
N LYS A 91 8.76 -18.37 0.83
CA LYS A 91 8.47 -17.57 2.03
C LYS A 91 7.80 -16.23 1.70
N ALA A 92 7.95 -15.70 0.48
CA ALA A 92 7.27 -14.50 0.02
C ALA A 92 5.73 -14.59 0.13
N LYS A 93 5.17 -15.81 0.15
CA LYS A 93 3.74 -16.04 0.41
C LYS A 93 3.26 -15.44 1.74
N TRP A 94 4.13 -15.37 2.74
CA TRP A 94 3.80 -14.78 4.04
C TRP A 94 3.73 -13.25 3.97
N TYR A 95 4.51 -12.62 3.10
CA TYR A 95 4.40 -11.17 2.86
C TYR A 95 3.07 -10.82 2.20
N LEU A 96 2.55 -11.67 1.30
CA LEU A 96 1.19 -11.54 0.77
C LEU A 96 0.14 -11.64 1.89
N LEU A 97 0.31 -12.58 2.82
CA LEU A 97 -0.60 -12.75 3.95
C LEU A 97 -0.56 -11.54 4.91
N VAL A 98 0.64 -11.01 5.20
CA VAL A 98 0.81 -9.80 6.01
C VAL A 98 0.20 -8.59 5.31
N ALA A 99 0.39 -8.44 4.00
CA ALA A 99 -0.23 -7.37 3.23
C ALA A 99 -1.76 -7.46 3.28
N MET A 100 -2.32 -8.66 3.14
CA MET A 100 -3.76 -8.90 3.27
C MET A 100 -4.29 -8.45 4.64
N VAL A 101 -3.66 -8.88 5.73
CA VAL A 101 -4.04 -8.50 7.10
C VAL A 101 -3.90 -6.99 7.31
N PHE A 102 -2.85 -6.38 6.76
CA PHE A 102 -2.64 -4.94 6.82
C PHE A 102 -3.75 -4.16 6.10
N PHE A 103 -4.16 -4.61 4.91
CA PHE A 103 -5.28 -4.02 4.18
C PHE A 103 -6.61 -4.23 4.90
N GLU A 104 -6.86 -5.41 5.47
CA GLU A 104 -8.05 -5.64 6.31
C GLU A 104 -8.08 -4.70 7.51
N LEU A 105 -6.97 -4.57 8.26
CA LEU A 105 -6.86 -3.63 9.38
C LEU A 105 -7.13 -2.19 8.96
N LEU A 106 -6.59 -1.74 7.82
CA LEU A 106 -6.83 -0.40 7.27
C LEU A 106 -8.30 -0.17 6.92
N VAL A 107 -8.98 -1.19 6.38
CA VAL A 107 -10.40 -1.12 6.00
C VAL A 107 -11.33 -1.21 7.23
N TRP A 108 -10.91 -1.92 8.28
CA TRP A 108 -11.68 -2.08 9.52
C TRP A 108 -11.48 -0.93 10.50
N TRP A 109 -10.32 -0.27 10.46
CA TRP A 109 -10.03 0.95 11.25
C TRP A 109 -10.81 2.18 10.75
N ARG A 110 -11.49 2.11 9.60
CA ARG A 110 -12.30 3.18 9.01
C ARG A 110 -13.79 2.81 8.93
#